data_AF-A0A8J9X4P7-F1
#
_entry.id   AF-A0A8J9X4P7-F1
#
_cell.length_a   1.000
_cell.length_b   1.000
_cell.length_c   1.000
_cell.angle_alpha   90.00
_cell.angle_beta   90.00
_cell.angle_gamma   90.00
#
_symmetry.space_group_name_H-M   'P 1'
#
loop_
_entity.id
_entity.type
_entity.pdbx_description
1 polymer ?
#
loop_
_entity_poly.entity_id
_entity_poly.type
_entity_poly.pdbx_seq_one_letter_code
_entity_poly.pdbx_strand_id
1 'polypeptide(L)'
;ICKVLKSVSINESFMLPDELAINIARESSRNVRRAILMLEACYVQKRGALTKDQPVQKTDWELYINQLAVEITREQTPQRLMAAREKLYELLVNCIPANVIIKTLAKELMKNLDDSLKREVIEWAAFYEHRISLGSKEIFHLEAFVAKFMAVYKKYLNDLFA
;
A
#
# COMPACT_ATOMS: atom_id res chain seq x y z
N ILE A 1 13.04 16.91 -2.01
CA ILE A 1 13.25 15.75 -1.10
C ILE A 1 14.70 15.34 -1.06
N CYS A 2 15.33 14.95 -2.17
CA CYS A 2 16.75 14.55 -2.16
C CYS A 2 17.70 15.60 -1.55
N LYS A 3 17.49 16.90 -1.83
CA LYS A 3 18.25 17.99 -1.20
C LYS A 3 18.12 18.01 0.33
N VAL A 4 16.91 17.75 0.84
CA VAL A 4 16.62 17.70 2.29
C VAL A 4 17.24 16.46 2.92
N LEU A 5 17.17 15.31 2.25
CA LEU A 5 17.83 14.10 2.73
C LEU A 5 19.35 14.30 2.81
N LYS A 6 19.97 14.90 1.79
CA LYS A 6 21.40 15.24 1.80
C LYS A 6 21.75 16.22 2.92
N SER A 7 20.94 17.26 3.17
CA SER A 7 21.22 18.18 4.27
C SER A 7 21.13 17.51 5.64
N VAL A 8 20.17 16.60 5.83
CA VAL A 8 20.06 15.81 7.07
C VAL A 8 21.27 14.90 7.23
N SER A 9 21.69 14.20 6.18
CA SER A 9 22.87 13.32 6.23
C SER A 9 24.18 14.06 6.53
N ILE A 10 24.35 15.27 5.99
CA ILE A 10 25.50 16.12 6.30
C ILE A 10 25.49 16.55 7.77
N ASN A 11 24.33 16.94 8.30
CA ASN A 11 24.19 17.34 9.71
C ASN A 11 24.43 16.16 10.68
N GLU A 12 23.97 14.97 10.31
CA GLU A 12 24.13 13.73 11.09
C GLU A 12 25.46 12.99 10.81
N SER A 13 26.37 13.61 10.06
CA SER A 13 27.73 13.10 9.81
C SER A 13 27.80 11.71 9.14
N PHE A 14 26.86 11.37 8.24
CA PHE A 14 26.91 10.14 7.45
C PHE A 14 26.81 10.38 5.94
N MET A 15 27.42 9.49 5.15
CA MET A 15 27.35 9.56 3.69
C MET A 15 26.08 8.89 3.17
N LEU A 16 25.24 9.66 2.48
CA LEU A 16 24.06 9.15 1.77
C LEU A 16 24.38 9.00 0.27
N PRO A 17 24.37 7.77 -0.28
CA PRO A 17 24.48 7.58 -1.72
C PRO A 17 23.33 8.24 -2.48
N ASP A 18 23.66 8.85 -3.62
CA ASP A 18 22.69 9.57 -4.45
C ASP A 18 21.57 8.66 -4.97
N GLU A 19 21.90 7.43 -5.35
CA GLU A 19 20.94 6.42 -5.81
C GLU A 19 19.93 6.06 -4.70
N LEU A 20 20.41 5.86 -3.48
CA LEU A 20 19.54 5.59 -2.33
C LEU A 20 18.64 6.78 -2.01
N ALA A 21 19.17 8.01 -2.07
CA ALA A 21 18.37 9.23 -1.87
C ALA A 21 17.24 9.36 -2.91
N ILE A 22 17.51 9.00 -4.17
CA ILE A 22 16.51 8.98 -5.24
C ILE A 22 15.46 7.90 -4.98
N ASN A 23 15.88 6.70 -4.57
CA ASN A 23 14.97 5.60 -4.27
C ASN A 23 14.04 5.92 -3.10
N ILE A 24 14.58 6.46 -1.99
CA ILE A 24 13.78 6.94 -0.85
C ILE A 24 12.82 8.06 -1.29
N ALA A 25 13.29 9.01 -2.11
CA ALA A 25 12.44 10.09 -2.59
C ALA A 25 11.27 9.58 -3.46
N ARG A 26 11.48 8.57 -4.30
CA ARG A 26 10.41 7.93 -5.09
C ARG A 26 9.40 7.22 -4.17
N GLU A 27 9.88 6.39 -3.25
CA GLU A 27 9.02 5.58 -2.39
C GLU A 27 8.29 6.41 -1.31
N SER A 28 8.83 7.57 -0.95
CA SER A 28 8.19 8.50 -0.01
C SER A 28 6.91 9.17 -0.54
N SER A 29 6.56 8.98 -1.82
CA SER A 29 5.35 9.56 -2.43
C SER A 29 5.22 11.07 -2.20
N ARG A 30 6.35 11.79 -2.30
CA ARG A 30 6.48 13.23 -2.04
C ARG A 30 6.25 13.68 -0.58
N ASN A 31 6.19 12.75 0.38
CA ASN A 31 6.07 13.05 1.80
C ASN A 31 7.46 13.13 2.46
N VAL A 32 7.86 14.33 2.87
CA VAL A 32 9.18 14.59 3.48
C VAL A 32 9.36 13.86 4.81
N ARG A 33 8.33 13.83 5.66
CA ARG A 33 8.38 13.11 6.95
C ARG A 33 8.63 11.62 6.72
N ARG A 34 7.88 11.03 5.78
CA ARG A 34 8.06 9.63 5.39
C ARG A 34 9.47 9.38 4.87
N ALA A 35 9.99 10.26 4.01
CA ALA A 35 11.34 10.14 3.47
C ALA A 35 12.43 10.14 4.56
N ILE A 36 12.29 10.99 5.59
CA ILE A 36 13.25 11.05 6.71
C ILE A 36 13.17 9.78 7.56
N LEU A 37 11.96 9.33 7.93
CA LEU A 37 11.77 8.10 8.69
C LEU A 37 12.31 6.86 7.95
N MET A 38 12.14 6.81 6.62
CA MET A 38 12.71 5.75 5.78
C MET A 38 14.24 5.79 5.78
N LEU A 39 14.84 6.98 5.74
CA LEU A 39 16.29 7.16 5.81
C LEU A 39 16.84 6.66 7.16
N GLU A 40 16.20 7.03 8.27
CA GLU A 40 16.56 6.59 9.62
C GLU A 40 16.44 5.06 9.76
N ALA A 41 15.34 4.48 9.28
CA ALA A 41 15.14 3.04 9.30
C ALA A 41 16.21 2.29 8.50
N CYS A 42 16.57 2.80 7.31
CA CYS A 42 17.65 2.25 6.50
C CYS A 42 19.01 2.33 7.21
N TYR A 43 19.28 3.44 7.91
CA TYR A 43 20.53 3.65 8.64
C TYR A 43 20.67 2.69 9.85
N VAL A 44 19.61 2.55 10.64
CA VAL A 44 19.58 1.66 11.83
C VAL A 44 19.79 0.20 11.44
N GLN A 45 19.15 -0.27 10.36
CA GLN A 45 19.27 -1.66 9.93
C GLN A 45 20.68 -2.05 9.46
N LYS A 46 21.37 -1.14 8.76
CA LYS A 46 22.74 -1.38 8.29
C LYS A 46 23.82 -0.99 9.29
N ARG A 47 23.42 -0.53 10.49
CA ARG A 47 24.33 -0.10 11.56
C ARG A 47 25.44 0.84 11.04
N GLY A 48 25.06 1.82 10.22
CA GLY A 48 25.95 2.90 9.79
C GLY A 48 26.44 2.88 8.34
N ALA A 49 26.45 1.74 7.64
CA ALA A 49 26.96 1.66 6.27
C ALA A 49 25.84 1.58 5.22
N LEU A 50 25.36 2.73 4.75
CA LEU A 50 24.38 2.81 3.67
C LEU A 50 24.99 2.36 2.34
N THR A 51 24.33 1.40 1.67
CA THR A 51 24.75 0.88 0.36
C THR A 51 23.82 1.41 -0.73
N LYS A 52 24.31 1.51 -1.97
CA LYS A 52 23.52 1.98 -3.12
C LYS A 52 22.26 1.14 -3.38
N ASP A 53 22.39 -0.19 -3.30
CA ASP A 53 21.32 -1.15 -3.60
C ASP A 53 20.50 -1.58 -2.37
N GLN A 54 20.49 -0.78 -1.30
CA GLN A 54 19.74 -1.15 -0.11
C GLN A 54 18.22 -1.10 -0.38
N PRO A 55 17.46 -2.16 -0.04
CA PRO A 55 16.00 -2.11 -0.13
C PRO A 55 15.47 -1.08 0.86
N VAL A 56 14.64 -0.17 0.36
CA VAL A 56 13.97 0.84 1.19
C VAL A 56 12.92 0.14 2.04
N GLN A 57 13.01 0.31 3.35
CA GLN A 57 12.07 -0.29 4.28
C GLN A 57 10.69 0.33 4.16
N LYS A 58 9.68 -0.53 4.02
CA LYS A 58 8.27 -0.13 4.07
C LYS A 58 7.75 -0.37 5.48
N THR A 59 6.69 0.34 5.84
CA THR A 59 6.05 0.16 7.14
C THR A 59 5.26 -1.15 7.18
N ASP A 60 5.18 -1.80 8.33
CA ASP A 60 4.56 -3.13 8.48
C ASP A 60 3.13 -3.17 7.95
N TRP A 61 2.34 -2.13 8.22
CA TRP A 61 0.96 -2.04 7.74
C TRP A 61 0.83 -1.96 6.20
N GLU A 62 1.82 -1.37 5.52
CA GLU A 62 1.83 -1.32 4.05
C GLU A 62 2.16 -2.69 3.46
N LEU A 63 3.09 -3.41 4.09
CA LEU A 63 3.40 -4.79 3.72
C LEU A 63 2.18 -5.69 3.94
N TYR A 64 1.45 -5.46 5.02
CA TYR A 64 0.23 -6.20 5.35
C TYR A 64 -0.88 -5.97 4.31
N ILE A 65 -1.10 -4.71 3.89
CA ILE A 65 -2.02 -4.39 2.79
C ILE A 65 -1.55 -4.99 1.46
N ASN A 66 -0.23 -5.02 1.22
CA ASN A 66 0.31 -5.64 0.01
C ASN A 66 0.01 -7.14 -0.05
N GLN A 67 0.27 -7.83 1.05
CA GLN A 67 -0.07 -9.26 1.18
C GLN A 67 -1.58 -9.49 0.96
N LEU A 68 -2.43 -8.64 1.54
CA LEU A 68 -3.87 -8.70 1.31
C LEU A 68 -4.20 -8.56 -0.18
N ALA A 69 -3.61 -7.58 -0.88
CA ALA A 69 -3.83 -7.36 -2.31
C ALA A 69 -3.45 -8.60 -3.15
N VAL A 70 -2.32 -9.24 -2.84
CA VAL A 70 -1.87 -10.47 -3.51
C VAL A 70 -2.85 -11.61 -3.25
N GLU A 71 -3.29 -11.80 -2.01
CA GLU A 71 -4.20 -12.87 -1.63
C GLU A 71 -5.57 -12.77 -2.30
N ILE A 72 -6.16 -11.58 -2.36
CA ILE A 72 -7.47 -11.37 -2.98
C ILE A 72 -7.40 -11.39 -4.51
N THR A 73 -6.23 -11.17 -5.10
CA THR A 73 -5.99 -11.35 -6.54
C THR A 73 -5.75 -12.82 -6.88
N ARG A 74 -5.15 -13.58 -5.96
CA ARG A 74 -4.87 -15.01 -6.15
C ARG A 74 -6.13 -15.87 -6.08
N GLU A 75 -7.06 -15.55 -5.19
CA GLU A 75 -8.24 -16.40 -4.94
C GLU A 75 -9.50 -15.57 -4.68
N GLN A 76 -10.59 -15.88 -5.40
CA GLN A 76 -11.89 -15.21 -5.28
C GLN A 76 -12.96 -16.21 -4.77
N THR A 77 -12.80 -16.62 -3.51
CA THR A 77 -13.72 -17.51 -2.78
C THR A 77 -14.31 -16.80 -1.54
N PRO A 78 -15.51 -17.20 -1.07
CA PRO A 78 -16.08 -16.66 0.17
C PRO A 78 -15.18 -16.87 1.40
N GLN A 79 -14.46 -17.99 1.46
CA GLN A 79 -13.48 -18.27 2.52
C GLN A 79 -12.34 -17.26 2.50
N ARG A 80 -11.83 -16.91 1.31
CA ARG A 80 -10.80 -15.87 1.16
C ARG A 80 -11.30 -14.50 1.56
N LEU A 81 -12.56 -14.17 1.25
CA LEU A 81 -13.18 -12.92 1.69
C LEU A 81 -13.28 -12.83 3.22
N MET A 82 -13.61 -13.94 3.90
CA MET A 82 -13.63 -13.99 5.36
C MET A 82 -12.24 -13.77 5.96
N ALA A 83 -11.21 -14.39 5.40
CA ALA A 83 -9.82 -14.13 5.82
C ALA A 83 -9.40 -12.67 5.55
N ALA A 84 -9.80 -12.09 4.42
CA ALA A 84 -9.56 -10.69 4.10
C ALA A 84 -10.23 -9.75 5.12
N ARG A 85 -11.44 -10.10 5.58
CA ARG A 85 -12.16 -9.35 6.63
C ARG A 85 -11.37 -9.33 7.94
N GLU A 86 -10.80 -10.46 8.36
CA GLU A 86 -9.95 -10.54 9.56
C GLU A 86 -8.73 -9.61 9.45
N LYS A 87 -8.04 -9.63 8.31
CA LYS A 87 -6.92 -8.71 8.05
C LYS A 87 -7.32 -7.23 8.10
N LEU A 88 -8.46 -6.89 7.50
CA LEU A 88 -9.00 -5.53 7.56
C LEU A 88 -9.32 -5.12 9.00
N TYR A 89 -9.85 -6.03 9.82
CA TYR A 89 -10.06 -5.77 11.24
C TYR A 89 -8.76 -5.51 11.98
N GLU A 90 -7.72 -6.30 11.77
CA GLU A 90 -6.41 -6.09 12.42
C GLU A 90 -5.84 -4.72 12.08
N LEU A 91 -5.97 -4.26 10.83
CA LEU A 91 -5.53 -2.93 10.41
C LEU A 91 -6.30 -1.82 11.15
N LEU A 92 -7.63 -1.96 11.28
CA LEU A 92 -8.47 -0.99 11.98
C LEU A 92 -8.19 -0.97 13.48
N VAL A 93 -7.99 -2.14 14.10
CA VAL A 93 -7.65 -2.28 15.53
C VAL A 93 -6.30 -1.62 15.84
N ASN A 94 -5.35 -1.69 14.92
CA ASN A 94 -4.07 -0.99 15.00
C ASN A 94 -4.16 0.52 14.64
N CYS A 95 -5.36 1.09 14.67
CA CYS A 95 -5.64 2.52 14.46
C CYS A 95 -5.18 3.05 13.10
N ILE A 96 -5.21 2.22 12.05
CA ILE A 96 -4.94 2.67 10.69
C ILE A 96 -6.26 3.17 10.08
N PRO A 97 -6.35 4.44 9.65
CA PRO A 97 -7.58 4.99 9.11
C PRO A 97 -8.09 4.22 7.89
N ALA A 98 -9.40 3.94 7.82
CA ALA A 98 -9.98 3.15 6.72
C ALA A 98 -9.78 3.79 5.33
N ASN A 99 -9.79 5.12 5.25
CA ASN A 99 -9.49 5.85 4.03
C ASN A 99 -8.04 5.63 3.54
N VAL A 100 -7.09 5.42 4.45
CA VAL A 100 -5.70 5.05 4.12
C VAL A 100 -5.65 3.61 3.64
N ILE A 101 -6.38 2.69 4.31
CA ILE A 101 -6.45 1.28 3.93
C ILE A 101 -6.96 1.14 2.49
N ILE A 102 -8.14 1.70 2.18
CA ILE A 102 -8.76 1.55 0.85
C ILE A 102 -7.92 2.18 -0.26
N LYS A 103 -7.33 3.37 -0.02
CA LYS A 103 -6.47 4.05 -1.00
C LYS A 103 -5.19 3.26 -1.27
N THR A 104 -4.60 2.68 -0.23
CA THR A 104 -3.36 1.89 -0.37
C THR A 104 -3.66 0.55 -1.04
N LEU A 105 -4.75 -0.12 -0.67
CA LEU A 105 -5.18 -1.37 -1.27
C LEU A 105 -5.51 -1.19 -2.76
N ALA A 106 -6.30 -0.17 -3.12
CA ALA A 106 -6.61 0.13 -4.51
C ALA A 106 -5.35 0.41 -5.34
N LYS A 107 -4.38 1.16 -4.78
CA LYS A 107 -3.09 1.41 -5.43
C LYS A 107 -2.28 0.15 -5.67
N GLU A 108 -2.30 -0.79 -4.73
CA GLU A 108 -1.57 -2.03 -4.88
C GLU A 108 -2.22 -2.95 -5.93
N LEU A 109 -3.54 -3.06 -5.90
CA LEU A 109 -4.30 -3.84 -6.89
C LEU A 109 -4.06 -3.33 -8.32
N MET A 110 -4.01 -2.02 -8.51
CA MET A 110 -3.76 -1.39 -9.83
C MET A 110 -2.43 -1.81 -10.48
N LYS A 111 -1.43 -2.27 -9.71
CA LYS A 111 -0.12 -2.66 -10.27
C LYS A 111 -0.18 -3.94 -11.09
N ASN A 112 -1.09 -4.85 -10.74
CA ASN A 112 -1.19 -6.19 -11.33
C ASN A 112 -2.47 -6.39 -12.15
N LEU A 113 -3.28 -5.35 -12.33
CA LEU A 113 -4.52 -5.38 -13.09
C LEU A 113 -4.29 -5.02 -14.57
N ASP A 114 -5.09 -5.62 -15.44
CA ASP A 114 -5.22 -5.21 -16.83
C ASP A 114 -5.85 -3.82 -16.97
N ASP A 115 -5.47 -3.07 -18.00
CA ASP A 115 -5.95 -1.70 -18.24
C ASP A 115 -7.48 -1.62 -18.40
N SER A 116 -8.11 -2.67 -18.95
CA SER A 116 -9.57 -2.77 -19.09
C SER A 116 -10.29 -2.75 -17.73
N LEU A 117 -9.71 -3.36 -16.70
CA LEU A 117 -10.28 -3.44 -15.36
C LEU A 117 -9.96 -2.22 -14.48
N LYS A 118 -8.85 -1.53 -14.73
CA LYS A 118 -8.39 -0.42 -13.87
C LYS A 118 -9.47 0.63 -13.67
N ARG A 119 -10.19 1.00 -14.74
CA ARG A 119 -11.27 2.00 -14.67
C ARG A 119 -12.36 1.57 -13.69
N GLU A 120 -12.87 0.37 -13.85
CA GLU A 120 -13.97 -0.15 -13.01
C GLU A 120 -13.54 -0.29 -11.55
N VAL A 121 -12.33 -0.81 -11.30
CA VAL A 121 -11.82 -0.98 -9.92
C VAL A 121 -11.64 0.36 -9.22
N ILE A 122 -11.14 1.39 -9.92
CA ILE A 122 -10.98 2.75 -9.36
C ILE A 122 -12.34 3.37 -9.04
N GLU A 123 -13.32 3.20 -9.92
CA GLU A 123 -14.68 3.71 -9.70
C GLU A 123 -15.29 3.12 -8.42
N TRP A 124 -15.19 1.79 -8.24
CA TRP A 124 -15.63 1.14 -7.01
C TRP A 124 -14.83 1.58 -5.78
N ALA A 125 -13.51 1.73 -5.90
CA ALA A 125 -12.67 2.21 -4.80
C ALA A 125 -13.10 3.62 -4.34
N ALA A 126 -13.35 4.54 -5.28
CA ALA A 126 -13.83 5.89 -5.00
C ALA A 126 -15.23 5.89 -4.39
N PHE A 127 -16.13 5.05 -4.92
CA PHE A 127 -17.49 4.91 -4.40
C PHE A 127 -17.48 4.45 -2.93
N TYR A 128 -16.74 3.39 -2.60
CA TYR A 128 -16.68 2.89 -1.22
C TYR A 128 -15.88 3.82 -0.29
N GLU A 129 -14.87 4.53 -0.77
CA GLU A 129 -14.15 5.54 0.03
C GLU A 129 -15.06 6.72 0.42
N HIS A 130 -15.90 7.18 -0.50
CA HIS A 130 -16.92 8.17 -0.20
C HIS A 130 -17.92 7.65 0.85
N ARG A 131 -18.34 6.39 0.74
CA ARG A 131 -19.25 5.75 1.72
C ARG A 131 -18.63 5.59 3.11
N ILE A 132 -17.33 5.27 3.20
CA ILE A 132 -16.59 5.27 4.47
C ILE A 132 -16.72 6.63 5.17
N SER A 133 -16.61 7.72 4.41
CA SER A 133 -16.67 9.08 4.96
C SER A 133 -18.07 9.49 5.45
N LEU A 134 -19.12 8.79 5.01
CA LEU A 134 -20.51 9.06 5.40
C LEU A 134 -21.05 8.07 6.45
N GLY A 135 -20.42 6.90 6.59
CA GLY A 135 -20.88 5.79 7.41
C GLY A 135 -20.31 5.78 8.83
N SER A 136 -20.87 4.93 9.68
CA SER A 136 -20.39 4.74 11.07
C SER A 136 -19.51 3.50 11.26
N LYS A 137 -19.63 2.48 10.40
CA LYS A 137 -18.86 1.23 10.49
C LYS A 137 -18.00 1.02 9.24
N GLU A 138 -16.76 1.48 9.33
CA GLU A 138 -15.80 1.48 8.21
C GLU A 138 -15.57 0.08 7.62
N ILE A 139 -15.54 -0.95 8.47
CA ILE A 139 -15.30 -2.34 8.05
C ILE A 139 -16.29 -2.85 7.00
N PHE A 140 -17.56 -2.43 7.07
CA PHE A 140 -18.56 -2.87 6.10
C PHE A 140 -18.27 -2.35 4.70
N HIS A 141 -17.74 -1.14 4.60
CA HIS A 141 -17.40 -0.53 3.33
C HIS A 141 -16.10 -1.09 2.76
N LEU A 142 -15.11 -1.36 3.62
CA LEU A 142 -13.86 -2.03 3.21
C LEU A 142 -14.11 -3.44 2.69
N GLU A 143 -14.89 -4.23 3.43
CA GLU A 143 -15.28 -5.58 3.01
C GLU A 143 -16.10 -5.55 1.72
N ALA A 144 -17.06 -4.64 1.60
CA ALA A 144 -17.86 -4.50 0.39
C ALA A 144 -17.00 -4.15 -0.84
N PHE A 145 -15.98 -3.31 -0.68
CA PHE A 145 -15.01 -3.04 -1.75
C PHE A 145 -14.25 -4.31 -2.15
N VAL A 146 -13.72 -5.07 -1.19
CA VAL A 146 -12.99 -6.31 -1.47
C VAL A 146 -13.89 -7.35 -2.15
N ALA A 147 -15.12 -7.52 -1.67
CA ALA A 147 -16.09 -8.42 -2.28
C ALA A 147 -16.42 -8.01 -3.72
N LYS A 148 -16.61 -6.70 -3.96
CA LYS A 148 -16.89 -6.17 -5.29
C LYS A 148 -15.70 -6.37 -6.23
N PHE A 149 -14.48 -6.11 -5.76
CA PHE A 149 -13.26 -6.38 -6.51
C PHE A 149 -13.15 -7.86 -6.89
N MET A 150 -13.31 -8.78 -5.93
CA MET A 150 -13.26 -10.23 -6.19
C MET A 150 -14.28 -10.67 -7.24
N ALA A 151 -15.50 -10.13 -7.19
CA ALA A 151 -16.55 -10.47 -8.17
C ALA A 151 -16.21 -9.98 -9.59
N VAL A 152 -15.75 -8.73 -9.71
CA VAL A 152 -15.35 -8.14 -11.01
C VAL A 152 -14.14 -8.89 -11.58
N TYR A 153 -13.13 -9.14 -10.76
CA TYR A 153 -11.91 -9.82 -11.19
C TYR A 153 -12.18 -11.27 -11.61
N LYS A 154 -13.01 -12.00 -10.85
CA LYS A 154 -13.41 -13.37 -11.20
C LYS A 154 -14.20 -13.43 -12.51
N LYS A 155 -15.10 -12.47 -12.73
CA LYS A 155 -15.83 -12.37 -14.00
C LYS A 155 -14.87 -12.16 -15.17
N TYR A 156 -13.92 -11.23 -15.03
CA TYR A 156 -12.90 -11.01 -16.05
C TYR A 156 -12.07 -12.25 -16.35
N LEU A 157 -11.63 -12.99 -15.33
CA LEU A 157 -10.90 -14.24 -15.55
C LEU A 157 -11.76 -15.27 -16.30
N ASN A 158 -13.03 -15.41 -15.93
CA ASN A 158 -13.94 -16.31 -16.65
C ASN A 158 -14.12 -15.89 -18.11
N ASP A 159 -14.28 -14.60 -18.39
CA ASP A 159 -14.45 -14.06 -19.74
C ASP A 159 -13.16 -14.20 -20.58
N LEU A 160 -11.98 -14.20 -19.95
CA LEU A 160 -10.68 -14.38 -20.60
C LEU A 160 -10.39 -15.84 -20.98
N PHE A 161 -10.90 -16.79 -20.18
CA PHE A 161 -10.69 -18.24 -20.39
C PHE A 161 -11.91 -18.96 -21.00
N ALA A 162 -12.96 -18.22 -21.36
CA ALA A 162 -14.12 -18.70 -22.11
C ALA A 162 -13.87 -18.62 -23.62
#